data_AF-A0A9D2MY45-F1
#
_entry.id   AF-A0A9D2MY45-F1
#
_cell.length_a   1.000
_cell.length_b   1.000
_cell.length_c   1.000
_cell.angle_alpha   90.00
_cell.angle_beta   90.00
_cell.angle_gamma   90.00
#
_symmetry.space_group_name_H-M   'P 1'
#
loop_
_entity.id
_entity.type
_entity.pdbx_description
1 polymer ?
#
loop_
_entity_poly.entity_id
_entity_poly.type
_entity_poly.pdbx_seq_one_letter_code
_entity_poly.pdbx_strand_id
1 'polypeptide(L)'
;MRENCNDIHIPISPELGGRVEAALGEVRRLHRHRMLRRAGTVLGSFVAVMGALLGLAVVNPAMASQVPLVGEWLGGLFYESNYESKTGSAGAFLETYSSALEDVGVTAATESQEWGVTFHQGYTDGNMVLLSLSLTGPQEELEQYAFVTLDGYGQSSLASINGEPASIQGVNTFEKREGSWSTTMAVAVPESQQGAETLEVAVTLQGLEGQAAEASADSVPIPGSFSASFTLTVDHSNDFSFVSQAEDNRAKVLAVRGTPTQTVVSVEIPFWGYRNFGALEEDGVKGTARLVLADGTQMAVEPRRSQELGGYDYQAAKAQSCDLYFDGLPAGVSQATLEFFWQKVGTEQEEVLASFTLDLENQTVLPAGTQGVEKGSTQYSLLETGDMGWEENGFVVKDLWFSQAGTYSGQMYFYVPEDYLRGDLQVEVCNAQGEVLFSTQAYGEDGKPNPDWRIWEAMKIANVAQPLHIYRITQRVAGEVISVGEMVTITISDASTGETLFTDTRALVAATP
;
A
#
# COMPACT_ATOMS: atom_id res chain seq x y z
N MET A 1 66.93 44.90 25.36
CA MET A 1 66.20 46.13 24.98
C MET A 1 65.68 45.90 23.57
N ARG A 2 64.41 46.26 23.31
CA ARG A 2 63.60 46.06 22.08
C ARG A 2 64.38 45.92 20.76
N GLU A 3 63.87 45.11 19.82
CA GLU A 3 63.21 45.68 18.62
C GLU A 3 62.42 44.66 17.81
N ASN A 4 61.25 45.13 17.37
CA ASN A 4 60.29 44.48 16.48
C ASN A 4 60.90 44.29 15.08
N CYS A 5 60.73 43.10 14.48
CA CYS A 5 60.85 42.93 13.03
C CYS A 5 59.45 43.04 12.41
N ASN A 6 59.17 44.17 11.76
CA ASN A 6 58.10 44.28 10.77
C ASN A 6 58.56 43.68 9.43
N ASP A 7 57.65 42.94 8.82
CA ASP A 7 57.45 42.68 7.39
C ASP A 7 58.67 42.69 6.45
N ILE A 8 59.09 41.49 6.06
CA ILE A 8 59.78 41.25 4.78
C ILE A 8 58.82 40.54 3.85
N HIS A 9 58.37 41.28 2.84
CA HIS A 9 57.57 40.82 1.71
C HIS A 9 58.41 39.89 0.83
N ILE A 10 58.07 38.59 0.79
CA ILE A 10 58.73 37.61 -0.09
C ILE A 10 58.05 37.67 -1.46
N PRO A 11 58.74 38.09 -2.54
CA PRO A 11 58.15 38.08 -3.88
C PRO A 11 57.98 36.64 -4.36
N ILE A 12 56.74 36.27 -4.69
CA ILE A 12 56.43 34.97 -5.32
C ILE A 12 57.02 35.01 -6.74
N SER A 13 57.96 34.10 -7.01
CA SER A 13 58.62 34.00 -8.31
C SER A 13 57.59 33.82 -9.44
N PRO A 14 57.70 34.55 -10.56
CA PRO A 14 56.81 34.39 -11.72
C PRO A 14 56.90 32.99 -12.36
N GLU A 15 57.90 32.19 -11.99
CA GLU A 15 58.04 30.79 -12.42
C GLU A 15 57.13 29.81 -11.64
N LEU A 16 56.48 30.24 -10.55
CA LEU A 16 55.58 29.37 -9.79
C LEU A 16 54.33 28.97 -10.59
N GLY A 17 53.78 29.88 -11.40
CA GLY A 17 52.61 29.60 -12.24
C GLY A 17 52.88 28.51 -13.28
N GLY A 18 54.03 28.59 -13.96
CA GLY A 18 54.46 27.59 -14.94
C GLY A 18 54.78 26.23 -14.31
N ARG A 19 55.31 26.21 -13.08
CA ARG A 19 55.57 24.96 -12.35
C ARG A 19 54.29 24.30 -11.83
N VAL A 20 53.27 25.07 -11.47
CA VAL A 20 51.95 24.56 -11.08
C VAL A 20 51.18 24.01 -12.30
N GLU A 21 51.23 24.68 -13.46
CA GLU A 21 50.64 24.14 -14.69
C GLU A 21 51.36 22.88 -15.18
N ALA A 22 52.69 22.82 -15.09
CA ALA A 22 53.45 21.61 -15.41
C ALA A 22 53.08 20.44 -14.47
N ALA A 23 52.95 20.70 -13.17
CA ALA A 23 52.54 19.70 -12.19
C ALA A 23 51.08 19.23 -12.41
N LEU A 24 50.15 20.14 -12.74
CA LEU A 24 48.76 19.79 -13.07
C LEU A 24 48.65 19.03 -14.41
N GLY A 25 49.51 19.35 -15.38
CA GLY A 25 49.64 18.60 -16.64
C GLY A 25 50.13 17.17 -16.40
N GLU A 26 51.11 17.00 -15.52
CA GLU A 26 51.64 15.69 -15.14
C GLU A 26 50.64 14.87 -14.31
N VAL A 27 49.88 15.52 -13.42
CA VAL A 27 48.76 14.90 -12.70
C VAL A 27 47.65 14.49 -13.66
N ARG A 28 47.25 15.31 -14.65
CA ARG A 28 46.28 14.92 -15.69
C ARG A 28 46.78 13.77 -16.56
N ARG A 29 48.08 13.71 -16.85
CA ARG A 29 48.70 12.59 -17.57
C ARG A 29 48.68 11.30 -16.74
N LEU A 30 49.03 11.37 -15.46
CA LEU A 30 48.97 10.25 -14.51
C LEU A 30 47.53 9.80 -14.23
N HIS A 31 46.56 10.73 -14.23
CA HIS A 31 45.14 10.43 -14.05
C HIS A 31 44.55 9.75 -15.29
N ARG A 32 44.89 10.21 -16.51
CA ARG A 32 44.56 9.48 -17.76
C ARG A 32 45.20 8.09 -17.82
N HIS A 33 46.45 7.96 -17.36
CA HIS A 33 47.14 6.68 -17.33
C HIS A 33 46.60 5.71 -16.26
N ARG A 34 46.00 6.23 -15.16
CA ARG A 34 45.26 5.45 -14.15
C ARG A 34 43.84 5.11 -14.59
N MET A 35 43.13 6.00 -15.31
CA MET A 35 41.82 5.72 -15.91
C MET A 35 41.91 4.64 -17.00
N LEU A 36 42.93 4.67 -17.85
CA LEU A 36 43.18 3.62 -18.85
C LEU A 36 43.58 2.28 -18.20
N ARG A 37 44.25 2.29 -17.04
CA ARG A 37 44.49 1.07 -16.26
C ARG A 37 43.23 0.54 -15.57
N ARG A 38 42.32 1.42 -15.11
CA ARG A 38 41.02 1.03 -14.54
C ARG A 38 40.07 0.46 -15.62
N ALA A 39 40.03 1.06 -16.81
CA ALA A 39 39.33 0.49 -17.97
C ALA A 39 39.97 -0.84 -18.43
N GLY A 40 41.30 -0.95 -18.38
CA GLY A 40 42.02 -2.19 -18.70
C GLY A 40 41.86 -3.29 -17.66
N THR A 41 41.64 -2.98 -16.37
CA THR A 41 41.30 -3.99 -15.35
C THR A 41 39.84 -4.42 -15.42
N VAL A 42 38.91 -3.52 -15.80
CA VAL A 42 37.48 -3.88 -16.01
C VAL A 42 37.30 -4.71 -17.29
N LEU A 43 37.98 -4.37 -18.39
CA LEU A 43 38.04 -5.25 -19.56
C LEU A 43 38.87 -6.52 -19.29
N GLY A 44 39.90 -6.44 -18.46
CA GLY A 44 40.72 -7.58 -18.07
C GLY A 44 39.95 -8.59 -17.20
N SER A 45 39.10 -8.12 -16.30
CA SER A 45 38.16 -8.95 -15.55
C SER A 45 37.03 -9.45 -16.43
N PHE A 46 36.50 -8.65 -17.37
CA PHE A 46 35.50 -9.12 -18.34
C PHE A 46 36.06 -10.21 -19.29
N VAL A 47 37.31 -10.06 -19.76
CA VAL A 47 38.00 -11.05 -20.58
C VAL A 47 38.48 -12.25 -19.75
N ALA A 48 38.79 -12.08 -18.46
CA ALA A 48 39.08 -13.19 -17.55
C ALA A 48 37.81 -13.95 -17.15
N VAL A 49 36.67 -13.28 -17.01
CA VAL A 49 35.34 -13.88 -16.78
C VAL A 49 34.86 -14.58 -18.05
N MET A 50 34.98 -13.96 -19.22
CA MET A 50 34.72 -14.62 -20.51
C MET A 50 35.71 -15.75 -20.79
N GLY A 51 36.98 -15.60 -20.39
CA GLY A 51 38.00 -16.65 -20.49
C GLY A 51 37.77 -17.79 -19.49
N ALA A 52 37.20 -17.50 -18.32
CA ALA A 52 36.77 -18.49 -17.34
C ALA A 52 35.46 -19.17 -17.78
N LEU A 53 34.52 -18.45 -18.38
CA LEU A 53 33.28 -18.99 -18.97
C LEU A 53 33.58 -19.88 -20.19
N LEU A 54 34.47 -19.44 -21.08
CA LEU A 54 34.98 -20.26 -22.20
C LEU A 54 35.88 -21.41 -21.70
N GLY A 55 36.62 -21.21 -20.61
CA GLY A 55 37.42 -22.25 -19.96
C GLY A 55 36.54 -23.32 -19.32
N LEU A 56 35.47 -22.93 -18.61
CA LEU A 56 34.48 -23.82 -18.00
C LEU A 56 33.72 -24.62 -19.05
N ALA A 57 33.45 -24.05 -20.24
CA ALA A 57 32.90 -24.79 -21.37
C ALA A 57 33.82 -25.90 -21.91
N VAL A 58 35.14 -25.80 -21.67
CA VAL A 58 36.11 -26.85 -22.03
C VAL A 58 36.25 -27.90 -20.92
N VAL A 59 36.06 -27.55 -19.64
CA VAL A 59 36.21 -28.50 -18.51
C VAL A 59 34.91 -29.21 -18.13
N ASN A 60 33.74 -28.61 -18.39
CA ASN A 60 32.43 -29.22 -18.14
C ASN A 60 31.37 -28.77 -19.18
N PRO A 61 31.18 -29.55 -20.26
CA PRO A 61 30.23 -29.24 -21.34
C PRO A 61 28.76 -29.18 -20.90
N ALA A 62 28.40 -29.74 -19.75
CA ALA A 62 27.02 -29.71 -19.24
C ALA A 62 26.61 -28.32 -18.73
N MET A 63 27.53 -27.58 -18.07
CA MET A 63 27.25 -26.22 -17.58
C MET A 63 27.18 -25.17 -18.69
N ALA A 64 27.97 -25.32 -19.76
CA ALA A 64 27.94 -24.36 -20.89
C ALA A 64 26.67 -24.44 -21.73
N SER A 65 25.92 -25.55 -21.65
CA SER A 65 24.63 -25.70 -22.33
C SER A 65 23.45 -25.05 -21.59
N GLN A 66 23.69 -24.57 -20.36
CA GLN A 66 22.65 -24.05 -19.45
C GLN A 66 22.70 -22.52 -19.28
N VAL A 67 23.57 -21.80 -20.01
CA VAL A 67 23.62 -20.34 -20.00
C VAL A 67 22.91 -19.82 -21.26
N PRO A 68 21.58 -19.54 -21.21
CA PRO A 68 20.90 -18.88 -22.31
C PRO A 68 21.41 -17.43 -22.46
N LEU A 69 21.42 -16.93 -23.69
CA LEU A 69 21.70 -15.53 -24.00
C LEU A 69 20.58 -14.67 -23.37
N VAL A 70 20.95 -13.87 -22.39
CA VAL A 70 20.10 -13.29 -21.31
C VAL A 70 19.06 -12.24 -21.78
N GLY A 71 19.03 -11.84 -23.06
CA GLY A 71 18.23 -10.71 -23.52
C GLY A 71 16.73 -10.95 -23.80
N GLU A 72 16.31 -12.18 -24.13
CA GLU A 72 14.90 -12.50 -24.47
C GLU A 72 14.24 -13.49 -23.49
N TRP A 73 15.03 -14.10 -22.60
CA TRP A 73 14.64 -15.28 -21.81
C TRP A 73 13.73 -14.96 -20.60
N LEU A 74 13.73 -13.71 -20.11
CA LEU A 74 12.99 -13.34 -18.90
C LEU A 74 11.74 -12.50 -19.15
N GLY A 75 11.26 -12.34 -20.39
CA GLY A 75 10.16 -11.41 -20.76
C GLY A 75 8.76 -11.68 -20.18
N GLY A 76 8.67 -12.47 -19.09
CA GLY A 76 7.48 -12.68 -18.27
C GLY A 76 7.79 -12.96 -16.79
N LEU A 77 9.07 -13.01 -16.39
CA LEU A 77 9.48 -13.54 -15.08
C LEU A 77 8.95 -12.67 -13.94
N PHE A 78 9.11 -11.35 -14.05
CA PHE A 78 8.64 -10.42 -13.05
C PHE A 78 7.13 -10.48 -12.93
N TYR A 79 6.39 -10.49 -14.05
CA TYR A 79 4.94 -10.59 -14.00
C TYR A 79 4.48 -11.90 -13.35
N GLU A 80 4.99 -13.03 -13.83
CA GLU A 80 4.64 -14.37 -13.32
C GLU A 80 4.98 -14.55 -11.84
N SER A 81 6.11 -14.00 -11.38
CA SER A 81 6.55 -14.17 -10.00
C SER A 81 5.96 -13.12 -9.05
N ASN A 82 5.67 -11.90 -9.51
CA ASN A 82 5.33 -10.78 -8.63
C ASN A 82 3.83 -10.48 -8.58
N TYR A 83 3.08 -10.70 -9.67
CA TYR A 83 1.67 -10.26 -9.76
C TYR A 83 0.77 -10.84 -8.67
N GLU A 84 0.94 -12.13 -8.32
CA GLU A 84 0.24 -12.78 -7.20
C GLU A 84 1.18 -13.14 -6.04
N SER A 85 2.30 -12.42 -5.92
CA SER A 85 3.32 -12.73 -4.93
C SER A 85 2.79 -12.62 -3.51
N LYS A 86 2.96 -13.70 -2.74
CA LYS A 86 2.69 -13.70 -1.29
C LYS A 86 3.69 -12.87 -0.50
N THR A 87 4.82 -12.49 -1.10
CA THR A 87 5.88 -11.73 -0.43
C THR A 87 5.74 -10.22 -0.63
N GLY A 88 4.78 -9.77 -1.46
CA GLY A 88 4.60 -8.34 -1.78
C GLY A 88 5.75 -7.79 -2.62
N SER A 89 6.42 -8.64 -3.41
CA SER A 89 7.50 -8.22 -4.31
C SER A 89 6.94 -7.36 -5.43
N ALA A 90 7.32 -6.09 -5.49
CA ALA A 90 6.84 -5.18 -6.54
C ALA A 90 7.60 -5.34 -7.87
N GLY A 91 7.18 -4.61 -8.88
CA GLY A 91 7.70 -4.61 -10.23
C GLY A 91 7.11 -5.69 -11.12
N ALA A 92 5.88 -6.15 -10.89
CA ALA A 92 5.22 -7.14 -11.75
C ALA A 92 5.16 -6.68 -13.21
N PHE A 93 5.10 -5.38 -13.45
CA PHE A 93 5.01 -4.81 -14.79
C PHE A 93 6.32 -4.25 -15.34
N LEU A 94 7.45 -4.53 -14.68
CA LEU A 94 8.74 -3.94 -15.04
C LEU A 94 9.15 -4.23 -16.49
N GLU A 95 8.81 -5.41 -17.00
CA GLU A 95 9.13 -5.84 -18.36
C GLU A 95 8.38 -5.06 -19.45
N THR A 96 7.31 -4.35 -19.09
CA THR A 96 6.62 -3.45 -20.02
C THR A 96 7.46 -2.23 -20.38
N TYR A 97 8.47 -1.91 -19.57
CA TYR A 97 9.43 -0.84 -19.82
C TYR A 97 10.60 -1.40 -20.65
N SER A 98 10.52 -1.22 -21.97
CA SER A 98 11.38 -1.85 -23.01
C SER A 98 12.90 -1.60 -22.93
N SER A 99 13.40 -0.98 -21.87
CA SER A 99 14.83 -0.73 -21.61
C SER A 99 15.18 -0.63 -20.12
N ALA A 100 14.29 -1.04 -19.21
CA ALA A 100 14.51 -0.84 -17.78
C ALA A 100 15.59 -1.77 -17.21
N LEU A 101 15.63 -3.03 -17.64
CA LEU A 101 16.51 -4.03 -17.04
C LEU A 101 17.97 -3.88 -17.50
N GLU A 102 18.87 -3.74 -16.54
CA GLU A 102 20.33 -3.78 -16.75
C GLU A 102 20.83 -5.23 -16.61
N ASP A 103 21.67 -5.66 -17.56
CA ASP A 103 22.37 -6.94 -17.47
C ASP A 103 23.44 -6.89 -16.37
N VAL A 104 23.26 -7.73 -15.35
CA VAL A 104 24.18 -7.89 -14.21
C VAL A 104 25.17 -9.02 -14.49
N GLY A 105 24.67 -10.23 -14.77
CA GLY A 105 25.46 -11.40 -15.13
C GLY A 105 26.54 -11.80 -14.10
N VAL A 106 26.25 -11.67 -12.79
CA VAL A 106 27.21 -11.96 -11.71
C VAL A 106 26.86 -13.28 -11.03
N THR A 107 27.76 -14.25 -11.10
CA THR A 107 27.69 -15.47 -10.29
C THR A 107 28.18 -15.19 -8.87
N ALA A 108 27.35 -15.54 -7.89
CA ALA A 108 27.65 -15.36 -6.48
C ALA A 108 28.83 -16.22 -6.03
N ALA A 109 29.70 -15.64 -5.21
CA ALA A 109 30.75 -16.38 -4.51
C ALA A 109 30.12 -17.25 -3.42
N THR A 110 30.55 -18.50 -3.33
CA THR A 110 30.07 -19.48 -2.35
C THR A 110 31.16 -20.49 -2.00
N GLU A 111 31.12 -21.06 -0.80
CA GLU A 111 31.90 -22.23 -0.43
C GLU A 111 31.36 -23.56 -0.99
N SER A 112 30.12 -23.57 -1.47
CA SER A 112 29.51 -24.76 -2.07
C SER A 112 30.20 -25.13 -3.39
N GLN A 113 30.53 -26.42 -3.56
CA GLN A 113 31.16 -26.90 -4.81
C GLN A 113 30.13 -27.32 -5.87
N GLU A 114 28.89 -27.55 -5.45
CA GLU A 114 27.84 -28.14 -6.30
C GLU A 114 26.72 -27.14 -6.59
N TRP A 115 26.45 -26.22 -5.65
CA TRP A 115 25.39 -25.24 -5.75
C TRP A 115 25.93 -23.88 -6.17
N GLY A 116 25.13 -23.13 -6.94
CA GLY A 116 25.47 -21.80 -7.39
C GLY A 116 24.24 -20.93 -7.59
N VAL A 117 24.37 -19.63 -7.33
CA VAL A 117 23.35 -18.62 -7.64
C VAL A 117 23.95 -17.61 -8.59
N THR A 118 23.22 -17.26 -9.64
CA THR A 118 23.62 -16.20 -10.59
C THR A 118 22.57 -15.11 -10.62
N PHE A 119 23.01 -13.86 -10.48
CA PHE A 119 22.21 -12.65 -10.66
C PHE A 119 22.27 -12.24 -12.13
N HIS A 120 21.13 -12.26 -12.81
CA HIS A 120 21.08 -12.07 -14.26
C HIS A 120 20.84 -10.62 -14.63
N GLN A 121 19.72 -10.06 -14.18
CA GLN A 121 19.32 -8.69 -14.49
C GLN A 121 18.90 -7.95 -13.23
N GLY A 122 19.00 -6.63 -13.27
CA GLY A 122 18.58 -5.75 -12.20
C GLY A 122 17.93 -4.47 -12.70
N TYR A 123 17.10 -3.88 -11.86
CA TYR A 123 16.49 -2.57 -12.07
C TYR A 123 16.41 -1.80 -10.77
N THR A 124 16.49 -0.48 -10.85
CA THR A 124 16.16 0.39 -9.73
C THR A 124 15.68 1.76 -10.20
N ASP A 125 14.65 2.27 -9.52
CA ASP A 125 14.14 3.65 -9.64
C ASP A 125 14.54 4.51 -8.43
N GLY A 126 15.51 4.03 -7.65
CA GLY A 126 15.97 4.68 -6.43
C GLY A 126 15.15 4.36 -5.20
N ASN A 127 13.93 3.81 -5.32
CA ASN A 127 13.11 3.39 -4.18
C ASN A 127 13.34 1.91 -3.85
N MET A 128 13.44 1.08 -4.89
CA MET A 128 13.69 -0.36 -4.76
C MET A 128 14.71 -0.84 -5.77
N VAL A 129 15.40 -1.92 -5.42
CA VAL A 129 16.23 -2.73 -6.31
C VAL A 129 15.49 -4.03 -6.57
N LEU A 130 15.24 -4.33 -7.84
CA LEU A 130 14.59 -5.55 -8.31
C LEU A 130 15.61 -6.39 -9.08
N LEU A 131 15.69 -7.68 -8.77
CA LEU A 131 16.71 -8.58 -9.30
C LEU A 131 16.08 -9.86 -9.81
N SER A 132 16.62 -10.39 -10.91
CA SER A 132 16.35 -11.76 -11.36
C SER A 132 17.55 -12.67 -11.06
N LEU A 133 17.25 -13.88 -10.59
CA LEU A 133 18.27 -14.84 -10.18
C LEU A 133 17.97 -16.23 -10.72
N SER A 134 19.02 -17.05 -10.88
CA SER A 134 18.87 -18.48 -11.09
C SER A 134 19.69 -19.31 -10.09
N LEU A 135 19.18 -20.50 -9.77
CA LEU A 135 19.84 -21.52 -8.97
C LEU A 135 20.35 -22.65 -9.88
N THR A 136 21.57 -23.10 -9.63
CA THR A 136 22.18 -24.29 -10.25
C THR A 136 22.62 -25.24 -9.16
N GLY A 137 22.52 -26.55 -9.39
CA GLY A 137 22.84 -27.60 -8.42
C GLY A 137 22.87 -28.99 -9.04
N PRO A 138 23.11 -30.05 -8.25
CA PRO A 138 22.99 -31.43 -8.68
C PRO A 138 21.61 -31.70 -9.29
N GLN A 139 21.58 -32.18 -10.54
CA GLN A 139 20.33 -32.38 -11.27
C GLN A 139 19.42 -33.42 -10.59
N GLU A 140 20.00 -34.48 -10.02
CA GLU A 140 19.26 -35.52 -9.29
C GLU A 140 18.52 -34.96 -8.06
N GLU A 141 19.04 -33.90 -7.43
CA GLU A 141 18.39 -33.24 -6.29
C GLU A 141 17.35 -32.23 -6.77
N LEU A 142 17.70 -31.37 -7.73
CA LEU A 142 16.78 -30.40 -8.31
C LEU A 142 15.53 -31.06 -8.90
N GLU A 143 15.64 -32.23 -9.50
CA GLU A 143 14.47 -32.97 -10.04
C GLU A 143 13.50 -33.49 -8.96
N GLN A 144 13.93 -33.54 -7.69
CA GLN A 144 13.07 -33.95 -6.57
C GLN A 144 12.27 -32.78 -5.99
N TYR A 145 12.73 -31.55 -6.22
CA TYR A 145 12.07 -30.35 -5.71
C TYR A 145 10.93 -29.92 -6.65
N ALA A 146 9.83 -29.46 -6.07
CA ALA A 146 8.78 -28.74 -6.77
C ALA A 146 9.12 -27.24 -6.87
N PHE A 147 9.67 -26.67 -5.79
CA PHE A 147 10.14 -25.30 -5.70
C PHE A 147 11.26 -25.20 -4.65
N VAL A 148 12.06 -24.14 -4.69
CA VAL A 148 13.08 -23.85 -3.66
C VAL A 148 12.73 -22.51 -3.00
N THR A 149 12.66 -22.51 -1.67
CA THR A 149 12.40 -21.32 -0.85
C THR A 149 13.68 -20.79 -0.23
N LEU A 150 13.63 -19.55 0.28
CA LEU A 150 14.56 -19.09 1.31
C LEU A 150 13.84 -19.03 2.65
N ASP A 151 14.56 -19.33 3.72
CA ASP A 151 14.07 -19.14 5.08
C ASP A 151 13.51 -17.72 5.28
N GLY A 152 12.29 -17.65 5.80
CA GLY A 152 11.53 -16.42 5.97
C GLY A 152 11.36 -15.58 4.70
N TYR A 153 11.42 -16.16 3.49
CA TYR A 153 11.43 -15.43 2.21
C TYR A 153 12.64 -14.49 2.05
N GLY A 154 13.79 -14.88 2.59
CA GLY A 154 15.04 -14.14 2.48
C GLY A 154 15.32 -13.19 3.65
N GLN A 155 14.51 -13.20 4.71
CA GLN A 155 14.71 -12.33 5.88
C GLN A 155 15.98 -12.68 6.69
N SER A 156 16.52 -13.89 6.55
CA SER A 156 17.81 -14.28 7.12
C SER A 156 19.01 -13.92 6.24
N SER A 157 18.75 -13.49 5.00
CA SER A 157 19.77 -13.02 4.07
C SER A 157 20.11 -11.56 4.32
N LEU A 158 21.24 -11.10 3.78
CA LEU A 158 21.75 -9.74 4.00
C LEU A 158 21.81 -8.99 2.68
N ALA A 159 21.45 -7.72 2.71
CA ALA A 159 21.66 -6.80 1.60
C ALA A 159 22.25 -5.48 2.10
N SER A 160 23.02 -4.81 1.25
CA SER A 160 23.43 -3.43 1.44
C SER A 160 23.40 -2.65 0.14
N ILE A 161 23.13 -1.35 0.26
CA ILE A 161 23.11 -0.38 -0.82
C ILE A 161 24.11 0.72 -0.47
N ASN A 162 25.12 0.94 -1.32
CA ASN A 162 26.21 1.89 -1.07
C ASN A 162 26.90 1.70 0.29
N GLY A 163 26.98 0.44 0.75
CA GLY A 163 27.55 0.05 2.04
C GLY A 163 26.62 0.23 3.24
N GLU A 164 25.40 0.76 3.06
CA GLU A 164 24.38 0.87 4.10
C GLU A 164 23.50 -0.38 4.13
N PRO A 165 23.20 -0.97 5.31
CA PRO A 165 22.29 -2.11 5.41
C PRO A 165 20.93 -1.81 4.78
N ALA A 166 20.44 -2.74 3.96
CA ALA A 166 19.18 -2.61 3.25
C ALA A 166 18.27 -3.81 3.58
N SER A 167 16.96 -3.55 3.61
CA SER A 167 15.96 -4.59 3.90
C SER A 167 15.59 -5.35 2.64
N ILE A 168 15.68 -6.68 2.69
CA ILE A 168 15.10 -7.55 1.67
C ILE A 168 13.59 -7.60 1.92
N GLN A 169 12.82 -7.09 0.96
CA GLN A 169 11.35 -7.07 1.04
C GLN A 169 10.78 -8.47 0.80
N GLY A 170 11.37 -9.20 -0.13
CA GLY A 170 11.02 -10.59 -0.38
C GLY A 170 11.87 -11.21 -1.47
N VAL A 171 12.03 -12.53 -1.38
CA VAL A 171 12.54 -13.38 -2.46
C VAL A 171 11.46 -14.38 -2.79
N ASN A 172 11.03 -14.40 -4.04
CA ASN A 172 10.07 -15.39 -4.52
C ASN A 172 10.67 -16.79 -4.52
N THR A 173 9.83 -17.80 -4.64
CA THR A 173 10.29 -19.18 -4.80
C THR A 173 11.05 -19.33 -6.11
N PHE A 174 12.18 -20.03 -6.06
CA PHE A 174 12.81 -20.52 -7.28
C PHE A 174 11.95 -21.63 -7.86
N GLU A 175 11.56 -21.46 -9.10
CA GLU A 175 10.75 -22.42 -9.86
C GLU A 175 11.43 -22.78 -11.16
N LYS A 176 11.19 -24.00 -11.63
CA LYS A 176 11.74 -24.46 -12.90
C LYS A 176 11.00 -23.80 -14.06
N ARG A 177 11.69 -22.93 -14.79
CA ARG A 177 11.20 -22.22 -15.99
C ARG A 177 12.20 -22.42 -17.12
N GLU A 178 11.72 -22.96 -18.23
CA GLU A 178 12.54 -23.26 -19.43
C GLU A 178 13.84 -24.04 -19.15
N GLY A 179 13.83 -24.90 -18.13
CA GLY A 179 14.99 -25.73 -17.76
C GLY A 179 15.96 -25.08 -16.77
N SER A 180 15.69 -23.85 -16.31
CA SER A 180 16.45 -23.16 -15.27
C SER A 180 15.58 -22.88 -14.04
N TRP A 181 16.16 -22.95 -12.85
CA TRP A 181 15.47 -22.61 -11.61
C TRP A 181 15.60 -21.13 -11.36
N SER A 182 14.51 -20.37 -11.51
CA SER A 182 14.57 -18.90 -11.58
C SER A 182 13.67 -18.25 -10.53
N THR A 183 14.06 -17.07 -10.05
CA THR A 183 13.27 -16.28 -9.11
C THR A 183 13.51 -14.77 -9.29
N THR A 184 12.70 -13.98 -8.60
CA THR A 184 12.85 -12.53 -8.44
C THR A 184 13.06 -12.17 -6.97
N MET A 185 13.76 -11.07 -6.74
CA MET A 185 14.06 -10.53 -5.42
C MET A 185 13.84 -9.01 -5.41
N ALA A 186 13.31 -8.51 -4.30
CA ALA A 186 13.14 -7.09 -4.05
C ALA A 186 13.92 -6.65 -2.80
N VAL A 187 14.68 -5.55 -2.93
CA VAL A 187 15.44 -4.92 -1.85
C VAL A 187 15.02 -3.45 -1.75
N ALA A 188 14.64 -3.01 -0.56
CA ALA A 188 14.32 -1.61 -0.31
C ALA A 188 15.60 -0.76 -0.31
N VAL A 189 15.60 0.35 -1.04
CA VAL A 189 16.70 1.32 -1.01
C VAL A 189 16.55 2.20 0.24
N PRO A 190 17.59 2.31 1.08
CA PRO A 190 17.56 3.21 2.24
C PRO A 190 17.27 4.66 1.83
N GLU A 191 16.48 5.38 2.62
CA GLU A 191 16.03 6.76 2.33
C GLU A 191 17.21 7.71 2.01
N SER A 192 18.33 7.53 2.70
CA SER A 192 19.60 8.26 2.49
C SER A 192 20.21 8.06 1.09
N GLN A 193 19.87 6.97 0.40
CA GLN A 193 20.43 6.56 -0.89
C GLN A 193 19.46 6.76 -2.06
N GLN A 194 18.19 7.12 -1.81
CA GLN A 194 17.18 7.22 -2.88
C GLN A 194 17.47 8.29 -3.93
N GLY A 195 18.30 9.30 -3.59
CA GLY A 195 18.75 10.35 -4.51
C GLY A 195 20.08 10.08 -5.21
N ALA A 196 20.64 8.87 -5.10
CA ALA A 196 21.88 8.51 -5.78
C ALA A 196 21.60 8.14 -7.25
N GLU A 197 22.51 8.52 -8.17
CA GLU A 197 22.41 8.18 -9.60
C GLU A 197 22.85 6.72 -9.89
N THR A 198 23.55 6.10 -8.95
CA THR A 198 24.07 4.73 -9.08
C THR A 198 24.11 4.10 -7.70
N LEU A 199 23.69 2.84 -7.62
CA LEU A 199 23.68 2.05 -6.40
C LEU A 199 24.68 0.91 -6.50
N GLU A 200 25.63 0.85 -5.57
CA GLU A 200 26.42 -0.36 -5.30
C GLU A 200 25.55 -1.31 -4.48
N VAL A 201 25.13 -2.40 -5.10
CA VAL A 201 24.29 -3.43 -4.49
C VAL A 201 25.20 -4.57 -4.04
N ALA A 202 25.07 -4.98 -2.78
CA ALA A 202 25.68 -6.20 -2.29
C ALA A 202 24.62 -7.07 -1.63
N VAL A 203 24.58 -8.35 -1.99
CA VAL A 203 23.60 -9.32 -1.46
C VAL A 203 24.33 -10.59 -1.05
N THR A 204 23.96 -11.12 0.12
CA THR A 204 24.37 -12.44 0.60
C THR A 204 23.11 -13.25 0.88
N LEU A 205 22.82 -14.23 0.02
CA LEU A 205 21.71 -15.16 0.16
C LEU A 205 22.11 -16.37 0.98
N GLN A 206 21.26 -16.76 1.92
CA GLN A 206 21.44 -17.90 2.83
C GLN A 206 20.11 -18.59 3.11
N GLY A 207 20.18 -19.82 3.63
CA GLY A 207 19.00 -20.56 4.07
C GLY A 207 18.08 -21.01 2.93
N LEU A 208 18.67 -21.44 1.80
CA LEU A 208 17.88 -22.05 0.73
C LEU A 208 17.38 -23.43 1.18
N GLU A 209 16.14 -23.74 0.85
CA GLU A 209 15.50 -25.01 1.17
C GLU A 209 14.71 -25.55 -0.02
N GLY A 210 15.02 -26.77 -0.44
CA GLY A 210 14.25 -27.50 -1.44
C GLY A 210 12.98 -28.08 -0.84
N GLN A 211 11.87 -27.90 -1.56
CA GLN A 211 10.55 -28.35 -1.13
C GLN A 211 10.03 -29.38 -2.14
N ALA A 212 9.62 -30.56 -1.67
CA ALA A 212 8.98 -31.55 -2.52
C ALA A 212 7.51 -31.18 -2.81
N ALA A 213 6.91 -31.81 -3.83
CA ALA A 213 5.53 -31.54 -4.21
C ALA A 213 4.49 -31.97 -3.14
N GLU A 214 4.85 -32.89 -2.26
CA GLU A 214 3.95 -33.39 -1.20
C GLU A 214 3.99 -32.46 0.03
N ALA A 215 2.83 -31.92 0.40
CA ALA A 215 2.69 -30.94 1.50
C ALA A 215 3.11 -31.44 2.91
N SER A 216 3.41 -32.73 3.06
CA SER A 216 3.89 -33.34 4.30
C SER A 216 5.38 -33.67 4.30
N ALA A 217 6.09 -33.39 3.21
CA ALA A 217 7.53 -33.61 3.13
C ALA A 217 8.27 -32.51 3.90
N ASP A 218 9.27 -32.91 4.68
CA ASP A 218 10.17 -31.97 5.35
C ASP A 218 10.98 -31.20 4.30
N SER A 219 11.25 -29.92 4.57
CA SER A 219 12.13 -29.12 3.73
C SER A 219 13.56 -29.62 3.80
N VAL A 220 14.27 -29.60 2.67
CA VAL A 220 15.65 -30.08 2.57
C VAL A 220 16.60 -28.89 2.46
N PRO A 221 17.47 -28.64 3.44
CA PRO A 221 18.42 -27.53 3.37
C PRO A 221 19.39 -27.67 2.21
N ILE A 222 19.53 -26.61 1.41
CA ILE A 222 20.54 -26.49 0.36
C ILE A 222 21.76 -25.77 0.96
N PRO A 223 22.93 -26.44 1.05
CA PRO A 223 24.08 -25.89 1.75
C PRO A 223 24.76 -24.79 0.93
N GLY A 224 25.03 -23.66 1.61
CA GLY A 224 25.89 -22.61 1.12
C GLY A 224 25.44 -21.21 1.53
N SER A 225 26.38 -20.28 1.46
CA SER A 225 26.16 -18.84 1.46
C SER A 225 26.55 -18.29 0.09
N PHE A 226 25.72 -17.45 -0.52
CA PHE A 226 25.90 -16.96 -1.89
C PHE A 226 26.00 -15.44 -1.89
N SER A 227 27.21 -14.90 -2.06
CA SER A 227 27.46 -13.45 -2.01
C SER A 227 27.82 -12.86 -3.36
N ALA A 228 27.12 -11.80 -3.76
CA ALA A 228 27.40 -11.05 -4.98
C ALA A 228 27.43 -9.54 -4.71
N SER A 229 28.18 -8.81 -5.53
CA SER A 229 28.14 -7.35 -5.54
C SER A 229 28.31 -6.83 -6.96
N PHE A 230 27.52 -5.81 -7.29
CA PHE A 230 27.45 -5.19 -8.61
C PHE A 230 26.87 -3.76 -8.47
N THR A 231 26.80 -3.02 -9.57
CA THR A 231 26.25 -1.67 -9.60
C THR A 231 25.04 -1.60 -10.52
N LEU A 232 24.02 -0.84 -10.14
CA LEU A 232 22.88 -0.48 -10.98
C LEU A 232 22.79 1.03 -11.12
N THR A 233 22.37 1.50 -12.29
CA THR A 233 22.07 2.90 -12.56
C THR A 233 20.62 3.17 -12.16
N VAL A 234 20.37 4.32 -11.52
CA VAL A 234 19.00 4.68 -11.14
C VAL A 234 18.26 5.26 -12.34
N ASP A 235 17.08 4.70 -12.64
CA ASP A 235 16.23 5.13 -13.74
C ASP A 235 15.02 5.93 -13.24
N HIS A 236 15.05 7.24 -13.51
CA HIS A 236 13.97 8.18 -13.21
C HIS A 236 13.11 8.52 -14.45
N SER A 237 13.29 7.82 -15.58
CA SER A 237 12.69 8.22 -16.86
C SER A 237 11.17 8.11 -16.90
N ASN A 238 10.58 7.34 -15.98
CA ASN A 238 9.13 7.09 -15.90
C ASN A 238 8.51 7.61 -14.59
N ASP A 239 9.23 8.46 -13.86
CA ASP A 239 8.72 9.05 -12.61
C ASP A 239 7.62 10.06 -12.90
N PHE A 240 6.55 10.02 -12.11
CA PHE A 240 5.48 11.02 -12.15
C PHE A 240 5.05 11.42 -10.74
N SER A 241 4.60 12.66 -10.59
CA SER A 241 4.11 13.20 -9.32
C SER A 241 3.23 14.41 -9.56
N PHE A 242 2.02 14.39 -8.98
CA PHE A 242 1.10 15.52 -9.04
C PHE A 242 0.19 15.55 -7.80
N VAL A 243 -0.31 16.75 -7.49
CA VAL A 243 -1.19 16.98 -6.35
C VAL A 243 -2.64 17.08 -6.81
N SER A 244 -3.57 16.76 -5.92
CA SER A 244 -5.00 16.88 -6.15
C SER A 244 -5.72 17.31 -4.88
N GLN A 245 -6.97 17.72 -5.04
CA GLN A 245 -7.95 17.93 -3.98
C GLN A 245 -9.31 17.33 -4.40
N ALA A 246 -9.28 16.32 -5.27
CA ALA A 246 -10.49 15.63 -5.70
C ALA A 246 -11.12 14.93 -4.50
N GLU A 247 -12.43 15.07 -4.37
CA GLU A 247 -13.22 14.48 -3.28
C GLU A 247 -14.39 13.69 -3.87
N ASP A 248 -14.59 12.47 -3.36
CA ASP A 248 -15.76 11.64 -3.64
C ASP A 248 -16.14 10.88 -2.36
N ASN A 249 -17.43 10.95 -2.00
CA ASN A 249 -17.98 10.38 -0.76
C ASN A 249 -17.11 10.63 0.50
N ARG A 250 -16.62 11.88 0.65
CA ARG A 250 -15.74 12.37 1.74
C ARG A 250 -14.32 11.80 1.75
N ALA A 251 -13.99 10.86 0.86
CA ALA A 251 -12.59 10.51 0.61
C ALA A 251 -11.96 11.58 -0.27
N LYS A 252 -10.68 11.88 -0.03
CA LYS A 252 -9.91 12.81 -0.85
C LYS A 252 -8.64 12.17 -1.37
N VAL A 253 -8.29 12.50 -2.61
CA VAL A 253 -6.96 12.25 -3.14
C VAL A 253 -6.15 13.53 -3.05
N LEU A 254 -5.07 13.50 -2.28
CA LEU A 254 -4.20 14.65 -1.99
C LEU A 254 -3.01 14.71 -2.95
N ALA A 255 -2.43 13.56 -3.29
CA ALA A 255 -1.32 13.45 -4.21
C ALA A 255 -1.26 12.05 -4.83
N VAL A 256 -0.70 11.99 -6.04
CA VAL A 256 -0.40 10.75 -6.75
C VAL A 256 1.07 10.81 -7.17
N ARG A 257 1.83 9.77 -6.87
CA ARG A 257 3.22 9.61 -7.27
C ARG A 257 3.42 8.21 -7.81
N GLY A 258 4.33 8.04 -8.73
CA GLY A 258 4.68 6.70 -9.16
C GLY A 258 5.98 6.62 -9.92
N THR A 259 6.49 5.40 -9.93
CA THR A 259 7.70 4.94 -10.59
C THR A 259 7.43 3.53 -11.10
N PRO A 260 8.31 2.91 -11.91
CA PRO A 260 8.09 1.56 -12.38
C PRO A 260 8.02 0.47 -11.30
N THR A 261 8.49 0.73 -10.06
CA THR A 261 8.35 -0.23 -8.95
C THR A 261 7.20 0.06 -7.98
N GLN A 262 6.55 1.22 -8.06
CA GLN A 262 5.49 1.57 -7.10
C GLN A 262 4.57 2.68 -7.61
N THR A 263 3.32 2.63 -7.16
CA THR A 263 2.38 3.76 -7.23
C THR A 263 1.96 4.12 -5.82
N VAL A 264 2.04 5.40 -5.47
CA VAL A 264 1.70 5.90 -4.13
C VAL A 264 0.60 6.95 -4.26
N VAL A 265 -0.51 6.72 -3.55
CA VAL A 265 -1.63 7.67 -3.50
C VAL A 265 -1.84 8.16 -2.08
N SER A 266 -1.57 9.45 -1.85
CA SER A 266 -1.84 10.12 -0.57
C SER A 266 -3.31 10.48 -0.48
N VAL A 267 -3.97 10.09 0.60
CA VAL A 267 -5.43 10.18 0.73
C VAL A 267 -5.88 10.67 2.11
N GLU A 268 -7.10 11.20 2.15
CA GLU A 268 -7.92 11.25 3.36
C GLU A 268 -9.07 10.25 3.19
N ILE A 269 -9.20 9.30 4.11
CA ILE A 269 -10.22 8.24 4.06
C ILE A 269 -11.17 8.46 5.24
N PRO A 270 -12.49 8.63 5.02
CA PRO A 270 -13.46 8.71 6.10
C PRO A 270 -13.75 7.31 6.66
N PHE A 271 -14.37 7.25 7.84
CA PHE A 271 -14.94 6.00 8.31
C PHE A 271 -16.31 5.74 7.64
N TRP A 272 -16.39 4.68 6.83
CA TRP A 272 -17.63 4.25 6.17
C TRP A 272 -18.41 3.17 6.93
N GLY A 273 -17.93 2.75 8.10
CA GLY A 273 -18.55 1.71 8.93
C GLY A 273 -17.82 0.37 8.89
N TYR A 274 -18.31 -0.57 9.68
CA TYR A 274 -17.78 -1.93 9.78
C TYR A 274 -18.29 -2.83 8.66
N ARG A 275 -17.51 -3.87 8.40
CA ARG A 275 -17.76 -4.93 7.43
C ARG A 275 -18.96 -5.81 7.82
N ASN A 276 -19.02 -6.24 9.08
CA ASN A 276 -20.13 -7.06 9.61
C ASN A 276 -20.84 -6.37 10.78
N PHE A 277 -22.18 -6.49 10.80
CA PHE A 277 -23.01 -6.01 11.90
C PHE A 277 -23.53 -7.21 12.72
N GLY A 278 -23.17 -7.30 14.00
CA GLY A 278 -23.79 -8.23 14.95
C GLY A 278 -23.02 -9.52 15.29
N ALA A 279 -21.81 -9.73 14.77
CA ALA A 279 -20.88 -10.72 15.30
C ALA A 279 -19.96 -10.05 16.32
N LEU A 280 -19.80 -10.69 17.49
CA LEU A 280 -18.76 -10.35 18.46
C LEU A 280 -17.39 -10.51 17.76
N GLU A 281 -16.56 -9.46 17.83
CA GLU A 281 -15.12 -9.42 17.46
C GLU A 281 -14.78 -9.19 15.96
N GLU A 282 -14.22 -8.00 15.68
CA GLU A 282 -13.14 -7.67 14.69
C GLU A 282 -13.20 -8.19 13.23
N ASP A 283 -14.27 -7.95 12.47
CA ASP A 283 -14.30 -8.27 11.02
C ASP A 283 -13.77 -7.16 10.08
N GLY A 284 -13.13 -6.12 10.61
CA GLY A 284 -12.48 -5.02 9.86
C GLY A 284 -13.42 -3.88 9.43
N VAL A 285 -12.85 -2.82 8.84
CA VAL A 285 -13.59 -1.63 8.35
C VAL A 285 -13.83 -1.68 6.83
N LYS A 286 -14.87 -0.99 6.36
CA LYS A 286 -15.15 -0.82 4.93
C LYS A 286 -14.11 0.10 4.27
N GLY A 287 -13.93 -0.01 2.94
CA GLY A 287 -13.08 0.90 2.18
C GLY A 287 -11.68 0.38 1.90
N THR A 288 -11.56 -0.87 1.48
CA THR A 288 -10.29 -1.37 0.92
C THR A 288 -10.05 -0.70 -0.43
N ALA A 289 -8.79 -0.33 -0.68
CA ALA A 289 -8.41 0.34 -1.91
C ALA A 289 -7.91 -0.65 -2.97
N ARG A 290 -8.20 -0.37 -4.24
CA ARG A 290 -7.57 -1.00 -5.41
C ARG A 290 -7.37 0.04 -6.52
N LEU A 291 -6.39 -0.21 -7.39
CA LEU A 291 -6.33 0.44 -8.69
C LEU A 291 -6.94 -0.49 -9.75
N VAL A 292 -7.73 0.07 -10.66
CA VAL A 292 -8.32 -0.63 -11.80
C VAL A 292 -7.84 0.03 -13.08
N LEU A 293 -7.19 -0.76 -13.94
CA LEU A 293 -6.70 -0.28 -15.24
C LEU A 293 -7.81 -0.32 -16.30
N ALA A 294 -7.58 0.34 -17.44
CA ALA A 294 -8.56 0.42 -18.52
C ALA A 294 -8.93 -0.94 -19.13
N ASP A 295 -8.05 -1.94 -19.03
CA ASP A 295 -8.28 -3.31 -19.48
C ASP A 295 -9.00 -4.19 -18.43
N GLY A 296 -9.31 -3.63 -17.24
CA GLY A 296 -9.95 -4.31 -16.13
C GLY A 296 -8.99 -4.99 -15.15
N THR A 297 -7.67 -4.92 -15.38
CA THR A 297 -6.66 -5.42 -14.42
C THR A 297 -6.81 -4.70 -13.10
N GLN A 298 -6.89 -5.46 -12.01
CA GLN A 298 -7.00 -4.93 -10.66
C GLN A 298 -5.68 -5.09 -9.91
N MET A 299 -5.19 -4.00 -9.33
CA MET A 299 -3.99 -3.99 -8.50
C MET A 299 -4.42 -3.71 -7.07
N ALA A 300 -4.17 -4.68 -6.19
CA ALA A 300 -4.46 -4.55 -4.77
C ALA A 300 -3.49 -3.55 -4.12
N VAL A 301 -3.97 -2.86 -3.08
CA VAL A 301 -3.09 -2.11 -2.19
C VAL A 301 -2.11 -3.08 -1.51
N GLU A 302 -0.84 -2.68 -1.39
CA GLU A 302 0.19 -3.42 -0.66
C GLU A 302 0.04 -3.11 0.84
N PRO A 303 -0.59 -4.01 1.62
CA PRO A 303 -1.08 -3.67 2.95
C PRO A 303 0.06 -3.36 3.92
N ARG A 304 1.16 -4.11 3.84
CA ARG A 304 2.29 -3.97 4.76
C ARG A 304 3.02 -2.65 4.53
N ARG A 305 3.35 -2.31 3.28
CA ARG A 305 4.03 -1.05 2.96
C ARG A 305 3.14 0.15 3.26
N SER A 306 1.85 0.05 2.93
CA SER A 306 0.88 1.11 3.27
C SER A 306 0.79 1.34 4.77
N GLN A 307 0.88 0.29 5.60
CA GLN A 307 0.90 0.42 7.06
C GLN A 307 2.23 0.97 7.58
N GLU A 308 3.36 0.35 7.21
CA GLU A 308 4.68 0.65 7.78
C GLU A 308 5.23 2.01 7.31
N LEU A 309 5.01 2.37 6.05
CA LEU A 309 5.54 3.61 5.44
C LEU A 309 4.47 4.69 5.29
N GLY A 310 3.24 4.28 4.97
CA GLY A 310 2.14 5.19 4.67
C GLY A 310 1.21 5.52 5.84
N GLY A 311 1.36 4.83 6.97
CA GLY A 311 0.49 5.02 8.14
C GLY A 311 -0.95 4.57 7.94
N TYR A 312 -1.23 3.75 6.92
CA TYR A 312 -2.55 3.19 6.68
C TYR A 312 -2.95 2.20 7.78
N ASP A 313 -4.10 2.44 8.39
CA ASP A 313 -4.71 1.54 9.36
C ASP A 313 -6.01 0.97 8.77
N TYR A 314 -5.95 -0.28 8.32
CA TYR A 314 -7.11 -0.99 7.76
C TYR A 314 -8.18 -1.34 8.81
N GLN A 315 -7.92 -1.08 10.09
CA GLN A 315 -8.87 -1.28 11.19
C GLN A 315 -9.39 0.06 11.74
N ALA A 316 -8.91 1.20 11.25
CA ALA A 316 -9.28 2.50 11.80
C ALA A 316 -10.79 2.77 11.66
N ALA A 317 -11.46 2.80 12.81
CA ALA A 317 -12.87 3.18 12.94
C ALA A 317 -13.09 4.70 12.96
N LYS A 318 -12.20 5.47 12.32
CA LYS A 318 -12.24 6.94 12.25
C LYS A 318 -11.61 7.41 10.96
N ALA A 319 -11.82 8.69 10.63
CA ALA A 319 -11.13 9.29 9.51
C ALA A 319 -9.60 9.21 9.70
N GLN A 320 -8.89 8.90 8.62
CA GLN A 320 -7.43 8.78 8.60
C GLN A 320 -6.85 9.50 7.38
N SER A 321 -5.60 9.94 7.50
CA SER A 321 -4.82 10.40 6.37
C SER A 321 -3.57 9.55 6.29
N CYS A 322 -3.30 9.01 5.11
CA CYS A 322 -2.28 8.01 4.89
C CYS A 322 -1.85 7.95 3.43
N ASP A 323 -0.74 7.26 3.17
CA ASP A 323 -0.29 6.91 1.83
C ASP A 323 -0.60 5.44 1.53
N LEU A 324 -1.28 5.20 0.41
CA LEU A 324 -1.57 3.87 -0.11
C LEU A 324 -0.52 3.49 -1.14
N TYR A 325 0.17 2.38 -0.92
CA TYR A 325 1.19 1.85 -1.82
C TYR A 325 0.58 0.74 -2.67
N PHE A 326 0.85 0.79 -3.97
CA PHE A 326 0.54 -0.23 -4.97
C PHE A 326 1.82 -0.56 -5.73
N ASP A 327 1.77 -1.62 -6.55
CA ASP A 327 2.83 -1.87 -7.52
C ASP A 327 2.91 -0.73 -8.57
N GLY A 328 4.03 -0.63 -9.27
CA GLY A 328 4.23 0.28 -10.39
C GLY A 328 3.27 -0.06 -11.54
N LEU A 329 2.75 0.97 -12.20
CA LEU A 329 1.85 0.78 -13.32
C LEU A 329 2.59 0.20 -14.53
N PRO A 330 1.90 -0.55 -15.42
CA PRO A 330 2.46 -0.89 -16.73
C PRO A 330 2.84 0.35 -17.55
N ALA A 331 3.91 0.22 -18.33
CA ALA A 331 4.35 1.27 -19.24
C ALA A 331 3.24 1.61 -20.24
N GLY A 332 3.07 2.90 -20.52
CA GLY A 332 2.08 3.41 -21.46
C GLY A 332 0.65 3.51 -20.91
N VAL A 333 0.40 3.15 -19.65
CA VAL A 333 -0.85 3.46 -18.97
C VAL A 333 -0.98 4.98 -18.84
N SER A 334 -2.06 5.54 -19.41
CA SER A 334 -2.38 6.97 -19.31
C SER A 334 -3.41 7.26 -18.23
N GLN A 335 -4.20 6.25 -17.82
CA GLN A 335 -5.24 6.38 -16.81
C GLN A 335 -5.36 5.12 -15.95
N ALA A 336 -5.60 5.32 -14.66
CA ALA A 336 -6.00 4.27 -13.71
C ALA A 336 -7.16 4.78 -12.85
N THR A 337 -7.99 3.88 -12.34
CA THR A 337 -9.10 4.24 -11.44
C THR A 337 -8.78 3.75 -10.03
N LEU A 338 -8.68 4.66 -9.06
CA LEU A 338 -8.64 4.31 -7.65
C LEU A 338 -10.08 4.08 -7.16
N GLU A 339 -10.33 2.89 -6.63
CA GLU A 339 -11.61 2.54 -6.01
C GLU A 339 -11.40 2.21 -4.53
N PHE A 340 -12.24 2.82 -3.69
CA PHE A 340 -12.48 2.34 -2.34
C PHE A 340 -13.73 1.49 -2.38
N PHE A 341 -13.62 0.22 -2.02
CA PHE A 341 -14.73 -0.73 -2.10
C PHE A 341 -14.89 -1.55 -0.83
N TRP A 342 -16.01 -2.23 -0.77
CA TRP A 342 -16.35 -3.18 0.27
C TRP A 342 -17.00 -4.40 -0.38
N GLN A 343 -16.59 -5.61 0.05
CA GLN A 343 -17.16 -6.86 -0.40
C GLN A 343 -17.94 -7.52 0.75
N LYS A 344 -19.23 -7.76 0.56
CA LYS A 344 -20.05 -8.39 1.60
C LYS A 344 -19.56 -9.81 1.91
N VAL A 345 -19.30 -10.10 3.19
CA VAL A 345 -18.77 -11.40 3.64
C VAL A 345 -19.63 -12.55 3.15
N GLY A 346 -18.98 -13.57 2.58
CA GLY A 346 -19.62 -14.76 2.05
C GLY A 346 -20.32 -14.55 0.70
N THR A 347 -20.09 -13.42 0.03
CA THR A 347 -20.63 -13.13 -1.30
C THR A 347 -19.57 -12.51 -2.22
N GLU A 348 -19.80 -12.55 -3.53
CA GLU A 348 -19.01 -11.81 -4.53
C GLU A 348 -19.55 -10.38 -4.76
N GLN A 349 -20.50 -9.93 -3.94
CA GLN A 349 -21.11 -8.62 -4.12
C GLN A 349 -20.19 -7.54 -3.56
N GLU A 350 -19.73 -6.67 -4.46
CA GLU A 350 -18.93 -5.48 -4.14
C GLU A 350 -19.77 -4.20 -4.23
N GLU A 351 -19.45 -3.26 -3.35
CA GLU A 351 -19.97 -1.90 -3.34
C GLU A 351 -18.78 -0.93 -3.40
N VAL A 352 -18.77 -0.05 -4.42
CA VAL A 352 -17.77 1.01 -4.54
C VAL A 352 -18.24 2.22 -3.73
N LEU A 353 -17.46 2.59 -2.72
CA LEU A 353 -17.72 3.66 -1.78
C LEU A 353 -17.19 5.01 -2.26
N ALA A 354 -16.07 5.04 -2.98
CA ALA A 354 -15.54 6.23 -3.63
C ALA A 354 -14.71 5.82 -4.84
N SER A 355 -14.70 6.63 -5.91
CA SER A 355 -13.97 6.34 -7.14
C SER A 355 -13.33 7.58 -7.76
N PHE A 356 -12.07 7.45 -8.14
CA PHE A 356 -11.27 8.53 -8.72
C PHE A 356 -10.54 8.05 -9.97
N THR A 357 -10.71 8.75 -11.08
CA THR A 357 -9.86 8.58 -12.26
C THR A 357 -8.56 9.35 -12.05
N LEU A 358 -7.44 8.64 -11.98
CA LEU A 358 -6.08 9.18 -12.00
C LEU A 358 -5.67 9.34 -13.47
N ASP A 359 -5.71 10.56 -13.98
CA ASP A 359 -5.26 10.89 -15.33
C ASP A 359 -3.77 11.25 -15.30
N LEU A 360 -2.93 10.30 -15.69
CA LEU A 360 -1.47 10.40 -15.61
C LEU A 360 -0.90 11.27 -16.73
N GLU A 361 -1.57 11.29 -17.88
CA GLU A 361 -1.18 12.12 -19.03
C GLU A 361 -1.42 13.60 -18.74
N ASN A 362 -2.59 13.93 -18.20
CA ASN A 362 -2.95 15.31 -17.84
C ASN A 362 -2.51 15.69 -16.42
N GLN A 363 -2.01 14.73 -15.63
CA GLN A 363 -1.61 14.91 -14.24
C GLN A 363 -2.73 15.51 -13.37
N THR A 364 -3.92 14.92 -13.49
CA THR A 364 -5.11 15.34 -12.74
C THR A 364 -5.81 14.16 -12.10
N VAL A 365 -6.63 14.42 -11.09
CA VAL A 365 -7.55 13.42 -10.55
C VAL A 365 -8.97 13.96 -10.70
N LEU A 366 -9.83 13.14 -11.27
CA LEU A 366 -11.24 13.45 -11.43
C LEU A 366 -12.06 12.49 -10.56
N PRO A 367 -12.96 12.98 -9.70
CA PRO A 367 -13.92 12.09 -9.06
C PRO A 367 -14.78 11.48 -10.18
N ALA A 368 -14.83 10.16 -10.27
CA ALA A 368 -15.66 9.49 -11.27
C ALA A 368 -17.16 9.67 -10.97
N GLY A 369 -17.46 10.12 -9.74
CA GLY A 369 -18.77 10.06 -9.16
C GLY A 369 -19.08 8.60 -8.89
N THR A 370 -19.17 8.22 -7.61
CA THR A 370 -19.91 7.00 -7.30
C THR A 370 -21.28 7.13 -7.96
N GLN A 371 -21.74 6.09 -8.66
CA GLN A 371 -23.16 5.99 -8.99
C GLN A 371 -23.85 6.07 -7.64
N GLY A 372 -24.33 7.28 -7.31
CA GLY A 372 -25.13 7.51 -6.13
C GLY A 372 -26.18 6.43 -6.19
N VAL A 373 -26.24 5.64 -5.11
CA VAL A 373 -27.25 4.63 -4.87
C VAL A 373 -28.53 5.09 -5.55
N GLU A 374 -28.97 4.26 -6.50
CA GLU A 374 -30.10 4.54 -7.37
C GLU A 374 -31.18 5.29 -6.59
N LYS A 375 -31.67 6.40 -7.16
CA LYS A 375 -32.63 7.36 -6.59
C LYS A 375 -34.03 6.72 -6.39
N GLY A 376 -34.09 5.60 -5.68
CA GLY A 376 -35.20 4.66 -5.61
C GLY A 376 -35.32 3.88 -4.29
N SER A 377 -34.27 3.81 -3.47
CA SER A 377 -34.40 3.36 -2.07
C SER A 377 -33.36 4.06 -1.20
N THR A 378 -33.66 5.31 -0.83
CA THR A 378 -32.94 5.98 0.23
C THR A 378 -33.23 5.23 1.53
N GLN A 379 -32.22 4.56 2.02
CA GLN A 379 -32.09 4.14 3.41
C GLN A 379 -30.77 4.79 3.81
N TYR A 380 -30.71 5.48 4.95
CA TYR A 380 -29.52 6.20 5.42
C TYR A 380 -29.33 5.91 6.88
N SER A 381 -28.38 5.12 7.37
CA SER A 381 -28.33 4.84 8.80
C SER A 381 -27.35 5.76 9.51
N LEU A 382 -27.57 5.97 10.81
CA LEU A 382 -26.63 6.66 11.68
C LEU A 382 -25.87 5.56 12.43
N LEU A 383 -24.97 4.87 11.74
CA LEU A 383 -24.19 3.79 12.34
C LEU A 383 -22.92 4.34 12.99
N GLU A 384 -22.86 4.24 14.32
CA GLU A 384 -21.61 3.83 14.94
C GLU A 384 -21.90 2.76 16.00
N THR A 385 -21.45 1.55 15.71
CA THR A 385 -21.31 0.46 16.68
C THR A 385 -19.92 0.52 17.28
N GLY A 386 -19.86 0.60 18.62
CA GLY A 386 -18.63 0.51 19.42
C GLY A 386 -18.05 1.89 19.70
N ASP A 387 -18.05 2.44 20.91
CA ASP A 387 -18.31 1.88 22.22
C ASP A 387 -19.71 2.24 22.75
N MET A 388 -20.05 1.68 23.90
CA MET A 388 -21.21 2.04 24.70
C MET A 388 -21.26 3.55 25.03
N GLY A 389 -21.61 4.39 24.06
CA GLY A 389 -21.80 5.84 24.20
C GLY A 389 -23.08 6.16 24.96
N TRP A 390 -23.22 5.63 26.17
CA TRP A 390 -24.18 6.15 27.13
C TRP A 390 -23.73 7.57 27.44
N GLU A 391 -24.59 8.55 27.15
CA GLU A 391 -24.55 9.73 27.99
C GLU A 391 -24.74 9.30 29.44
N GLU A 392 -24.19 10.02 30.42
CA GLU A 392 -24.27 9.62 31.84
C GLU A 392 -25.72 9.40 32.31
N ASN A 393 -26.68 10.00 31.59
CA ASN A 393 -28.12 9.89 31.82
C ASN A 393 -28.80 8.70 31.10
N GLY A 394 -28.08 7.94 30.28
CA GLY A 394 -28.49 6.69 29.67
C GLY A 394 -29.26 6.76 28.35
N PHE A 395 -29.33 7.92 27.69
CA PHE A 395 -29.88 8.05 26.33
C PHE A 395 -28.83 7.77 25.25
N VAL A 396 -29.21 7.04 24.20
CA VAL A 396 -28.32 6.73 23.06
C VAL A 396 -29.13 6.60 21.77
N VAL A 397 -28.80 7.36 20.73
CA VAL A 397 -29.36 7.10 19.38
C VAL A 397 -28.67 5.89 18.78
N LYS A 398 -29.47 4.88 18.42
CA LYS A 398 -29.02 3.65 17.75
C LYS A 398 -28.95 3.82 16.24
N ASP A 399 -29.99 4.45 15.67
CA ASP A 399 -30.10 4.61 14.23
C ASP A 399 -31.03 5.77 13.87
N LEU A 400 -30.78 6.45 12.76
CA LEU A 400 -31.68 7.42 12.15
C LEU A 400 -31.59 7.24 10.65
N TRP A 401 -32.71 6.94 10.00
CA TRP A 401 -32.76 6.86 8.55
C TRP A 401 -33.91 7.55 7.86
N PHE A 402 -33.63 8.05 6.67
CA PHE A 402 -34.64 8.66 5.79
C PHE A 402 -34.96 7.71 4.63
N SER A 403 -36.23 7.62 4.28
CA SER A 403 -36.70 6.80 3.18
C SER A 403 -37.75 7.47 2.32
N GLN A 404 -37.57 7.34 1.01
CA GLN A 404 -38.48 7.88 -0.01
C GLN A 404 -39.39 6.81 -0.65
N ALA A 405 -39.47 5.60 -0.07
CA ALA A 405 -40.38 4.56 -0.55
C ALA A 405 -41.86 4.95 -0.31
N GLY A 406 -42.44 5.66 -1.28
CA GLY A 406 -43.82 6.18 -1.24
C GLY A 406 -43.91 7.60 -0.68
N THR A 407 -43.69 7.78 0.63
CA THR A 407 -43.68 9.11 1.28
C THR A 407 -42.34 9.34 1.96
N TYR A 408 -41.74 10.53 1.79
CA TYR A 408 -40.48 10.86 2.45
C TYR A 408 -40.65 10.84 3.97
N SER A 409 -39.97 9.90 4.63
CA SER A 409 -40.13 9.60 6.05
C SER A 409 -38.78 9.40 6.72
N GLY A 410 -38.70 9.77 7.99
CA GLY A 410 -37.57 9.53 8.88
C GLY A 410 -37.95 8.46 9.90
N GLN A 411 -37.06 7.52 10.17
CA GLN A 411 -37.21 6.54 11.23
C GLN A 411 -36.03 6.63 12.16
N MET A 412 -36.28 6.80 13.45
CA MET A 412 -35.24 6.91 14.46
C MET A 412 -35.39 5.80 15.49
N TYR A 413 -34.28 5.24 15.92
CA TYR A 413 -34.15 4.23 16.94
C TYR A 413 -33.24 4.77 18.03
N PHE A 414 -33.68 4.78 19.27
CA PHE A 414 -32.84 5.21 20.38
C PHE A 414 -33.17 4.44 21.67
N TYR A 415 -32.14 4.19 22.46
CA TYR A 415 -32.25 3.60 23.77
C TYR A 415 -32.65 4.65 24.81
N VAL A 416 -33.51 4.22 25.73
CA VAL A 416 -34.06 5.07 26.79
C VAL A 416 -33.85 4.40 28.16
N PRO A 417 -33.49 5.16 29.21
CA PRO A 417 -33.42 4.65 30.58
C PRO A 417 -34.79 4.23 31.13
N GLU A 418 -34.81 3.32 32.12
CA GLU A 418 -36.08 2.87 32.76
C GLU A 418 -36.91 4.05 33.31
N ASP A 419 -36.25 5.05 33.89
CA ASP A 419 -36.90 6.23 34.48
C ASP A 419 -37.65 7.09 33.45
N TYR A 420 -37.34 6.95 32.15
CA TYR A 420 -37.93 7.71 31.06
C TYR A 420 -38.83 6.88 30.13
N LEU A 421 -39.14 5.62 30.46
CA LEU A 421 -40.01 4.74 29.65
C LEU A 421 -41.43 5.27 29.44
N ARG A 422 -41.88 6.16 30.32
CA ARG A 422 -43.17 6.84 30.22
C ARG A 422 -43.02 8.36 30.37
N GLY A 423 -41.80 8.86 30.15
CA GLY A 423 -41.52 10.29 30.12
C GLY A 423 -42.19 10.93 28.92
N ASP A 424 -42.55 12.21 29.05
CA ASP A 424 -43.06 13.00 27.94
C ASP A 424 -41.88 13.48 27.10
N LEU A 425 -41.38 12.63 26.22
CA LEU A 425 -40.17 12.91 25.42
C LEU A 425 -40.52 13.64 24.13
N GLN A 426 -39.67 14.59 23.74
CA GLN A 426 -39.65 15.22 22.43
C GLN A 426 -38.37 14.87 21.69
N VAL A 427 -38.48 14.62 20.39
CA VAL A 427 -37.36 14.43 19.47
C VAL A 427 -37.45 15.48 18.38
N GLU A 428 -36.34 16.18 18.15
CA GLU A 428 -36.16 17.10 17.04
C GLU A 428 -34.92 16.68 16.23
N VAL A 429 -35.06 16.70 14.90
CA VAL A 429 -33.98 16.36 13.97
C VAL A 429 -33.82 17.53 13.00
N CYS A 430 -32.62 18.10 12.94
CA CYS A 430 -32.28 19.28 12.15
C CYS A 430 -31.15 18.99 11.17
N ASN A 431 -31.14 19.66 10.01
CA ASN A 431 -30.00 19.60 9.09
C ASN A 431 -28.85 20.53 9.54
N ALA A 432 -27.78 20.56 8.74
CA ALA A 432 -26.58 21.34 9.00
C ALA A 432 -26.83 22.86 9.06
N GLN A 433 -27.92 23.33 8.45
CA GLN A 433 -28.34 24.73 8.43
C GLN A 433 -29.25 25.07 9.63
N GLY A 434 -29.60 24.09 10.46
CA GLY A 434 -30.50 24.24 11.60
C GLY A 434 -31.98 24.22 11.23
N GLU A 435 -32.33 23.76 10.03
CA GLU A 435 -33.71 23.58 9.60
C GLU A 435 -34.25 22.26 10.15
N VAL A 436 -35.45 22.31 10.75
CA VAL A 436 -36.11 21.14 11.32
C VAL A 436 -36.63 20.22 10.21
N LEU A 437 -36.08 19.01 10.16
CA LEU A 437 -36.44 17.95 9.23
C LEU A 437 -37.71 17.23 9.70
N PHE A 438 -37.75 16.88 10.99
CA PHE A 438 -38.96 16.49 11.70
C PHE A 438 -38.83 16.74 13.20
N SER A 439 -39.98 16.94 13.85
CA SER A 439 -40.10 17.13 15.29
C SER A 439 -41.35 16.38 15.77
N THR A 440 -41.23 15.61 16.85
CA THR A 440 -42.31 14.75 17.34
C THR A 440 -42.23 14.53 18.85
N GLN A 441 -43.38 14.28 19.48
CA GLN A 441 -43.49 14.05 20.92
C GLN A 441 -44.12 12.68 21.19
N ALA A 442 -43.73 12.05 22.30
CA ALA A 442 -44.18 10.72 22.71
C ALA A 442 -45.68 10.70 23.05
N TYR A 443 -46.24 11.82 23.50
CA TYR A 443 -47.65 12.00 23.78
C TYR A 443 -48.20 13.20 23.01
N GLY A 444 -49.45 13.11 22.55
CA GLY A 444 -50.15 14.25 21.95
C GLY A 444 -50.66 15.23 23.01
N GLU A 445 -51.14 16.40 22.57
CA GLU A 445 -51.75 17.40 23.46
C GLU A 445 -52.94 16.86 24.28
N ASP A 446 -53.58 15.78 23.80
CA ASP A 446 -54.66 15.10 24.50
C ASP A 446 -54.18 14.06 25.54
N GLY A 447 -52.86 13.98 25.77
CA GLY A 447 -52.19 13.07 26.69
C GLY A 447 -52.18 11.62 26.22
N LYS A 448 -52.62 11.32 24.99
CA LYS A 448 -52.58 9.96 24.45
C LYS A 448 -51.21 9.64 23.85
N PRO A 449 -50.73 8.38 23.93
CA PRO A 449 -49.50 7.96 23.28
C PRO A 449 -49.55 8.22 21.79
N ASN A 450 -48.46 8.75 21.24
CA ASN A 450 -48.30 8.98 19.82
C ASN A 450 -48.16 7.64 19.08
N PRO A 451 -49.01 7.31 18.09
CA PRO A 451 -48.95 6.05 17.36
C PRO A 451 -47.67 5.86 16.53
N ASP A 452 -46.97 6.95 16.23
CA ASP A 452 -45.69 6.95 15.51
C ASP A 452 -44.51 6.56 16.41
N TRP A 453 -44.73 6.50 17.72
CA TRP A 453 -43.77 6.05 18.71
C TRP A 453 -44.10 4.63 19.14
N ARG A 454 -43.12 3.74 19.07
CA ARG A 454 -43.24 2.36 19.54
C ARG A 454 -42.07 2.04 20.45
N ILE A 455 -42.36 1.36 21.55
CA ILE A 455 -41.35 0.90 22.51
C ILE A 455 -41.40 -0.61 22.65
N TRP A 456 -40.23 -1.23 22.80
CA TRP A 456 -40.09 -2.63 23.17
C TRP A 456 -38.79 -2.88 23.95
N GLU A 457 -38.73 -4.01 24.63
CA GLU A 457 -37.50 -4.50 25.27
C GLU A 457 -36.50 -4.92 24.19
N ALA A 458 -35.30 -4.32 24.22
CA ALA A 458 -34.20 -4.69 23.35
C ALA A 458 -33.60 -6.05 23.76
N MET A 459 -32.92 -6.69 22.80
CA MET A 459 -32.25 -7.97 23.03
C MET A 459 -31.18 -7.82 24.13
N LYS A 460 -31.08 -8.80 25.02
CA LYS A 460 -30.13 -8.76 26.15
C LYS A 460 -28.69 -8.74 25.62
N ILE A 461 -27.97 -7.64 25.82
CA ILE A 461 -26.57 -7.48 25.43
C ILE A 461 -25.69 -8.03 26.57
N ALA A 462 -24.71 -8.88 26.26
CA ALA A 462 -23.74 -9.33 27.25
C ALA A 462 -22.95 -8.12 27.81
N ASN A 463 -22.73 -8.08 29.12
CA ASN A 463 -22.07 -6.99 29.88
C ASN A 463 -22.89 -5.70 30.13
N VAL A 464 -24.18 -5.65 29.80
CA VAL A 464 -25.09 -4.60 30.29
C VAL A 464 -25.96 -5.15 31.42
N ALA A 465 -25.96 -4.47 32.57
CA ALA A 465 -26.57 -4.98 33.81
C ALA A 465 -28.09 -5.14 33.75
N GLN A 466 -28.77 -4.47 32.80
CA GLN A 466 -30.23 -4.46 32.67
C GLN A 466 -30.68 -4.53 31.20
N PRO A 467 -31.87 -5.08 30.90
CA PRO A 467 -32.45 -5.01 29.56
C PRO A 467 -32.68 -3.55 29.15
N LEU A 468 -32.11 -3.16 28.01
CA LEU A 468 -32.34 -1.86 27.40
C LEU A 468 -33.73 -1.80 26.78
N HIS A 469 -34.43 -0.66 26.88
CA HIS A 469 -35.62 -0.41 26.08
C HIS A 469 -35.27 0.48 24.91
N ILE A 470 -35.95 0.27 23.79
CA ILE A 470 -35.70 1.02 22.56
C ILE A 470 -37.00 1.62 22.05
N TYR A 471 -36.95 2.93 21.79
CA TYR A 471 -37.98 3.62 21.04
C TYR A 471 -37.68 3.54 19.55
N ARG A 472 -38.74 3.34 18.76
CA ARG A 472 -38.77 3.61 17.34
C ARG A 472 -39.77 4.71 17.05
N ILE A 473 -39.29 5.71 16.34
CA ILE A 473 -40.09 6.81 15.81
C ILE A 473 -40.22 6.60 14.30
N THR A 474 -41.38 6.89 13.74
CA THR A 474 -41.56 7.03 12.29
C THR A 474 -42.29 8.32 12.00
N GLN A 475 -41.64 9.26 11.32
CA GLN A 475 -42.20 10.58 11.01
C GLN A 475 -42.15 10.85 9.52
N ARG A 476 -43.11 11.65 9.05
CA ARG A 476 -43.01 12.23 7.72
C ARG A 476 -42.04 13.40 7.76
N VAL A 477 -41.12 13.44 6.81
CA VAL A 477 -40.11 14.50 6.74
C VAL A 477 -40.61 15.58 5.80
N ALA A 478 -40.44 16.83 6.21
CA ALA A 478 -40.74 18.00 5.40
C ALA A 478 -39.46 18.50 4.72
N GLY A 479 -39.58 19.06 3.51
CA GLY A 479 -38.45 19.65 2.79
C GLY A 479 -37.85 18.76 1.71
N GLU A 480 -36.64 19.12 1.28
CA GLU A 480 -35.89 18.41 0.26
C GLU A 480 -35.27 17.11 0.81
N VAL A 481 -34.87 16.22 -0.10
CA VAL A 481 -34.21 14.98 0.28
C VAL A 481 -32.79 15.31 0.74
N ILE A 482 -32.51 15.00 2.00
CA ILE A 482 -31.20 15.18 2.64
C ILE A 482 -30.16 14.31 1.94
N SER A 483 -28.96 14.85 1.74
CA SER A 483 -27.89 14.17 1.01
C SER A 483 -27.03 13.28 1.91
N VAL A 484 -26.39 12.26 1.32
CA VAL A 484 -25.31 11.52 2.01
C VAL A 484 -24.18 12.51 2.35
N GLY A 485 -23.61 12.38 3.54
CA GLY A 485 -22.56 13.26 4.05
C GLY A 485 -23.08 14.55 4.69
N GLU A 486 -24.39 14.83 4.63
CA GLU A 486 -24.98 16.00 5.29
C GLU A 486 -25.00 15.81 6.81
N MET A 487 -24.61 16.85 7.56
CA MET A 487 -24.67 16.83 9.02
C MET A 487 -26.12 16.96 9.49
N VAL A 488 -26.52 16.11 10.42
CA VAL A 488 -27.83 16.10 11.05
C VAL A 488 -27.63 16.15 12.56
N THR A 489 -28.35 17.07 13.21
CA THR A 489 -28.40 17.21 14.66
C THR A 489 -29.70 16.60 15.18
N ILE A 490 -29.58 15.69 16.15
CA ILE A 490 -30.69 15.08 16.89
C ILE A 490 -30.69 15.66 18.29
N THR A 491 -31.86 16.09 18.75
CA THR A 491 -32.07 16.55 20.11
C THR A 491 -33.22 15.76 20.73
N ILE A 492 -32.98 15.17 21.90
CA ILE A 492 -34.03 14.55 22.73
C ILE A 492 -34.20 15.42 23.97
N SER A 493 -35.42 15.80 24.29
CA SER A 493 -35.74 16.63 25.45
C SER A 493 -36.95 16.11 26.21
N ASP A 494 -37.07 16.48 27.48
CA ASP A 494 -38.31 16.34 28.23
C ASP A 494 -39.26 17.46 27.80
N ALA A 495 -40.39 17.10 27.19
CA ALA A 495 -41.39 18.03 26.67
C ALA A 495 -42.11 18.81 27.78
N SER A 496 -42.16 18.27 29.00
CA SER A 496 -42.84 18.90 30.14
C SER A 496 -41.98 19.98 30.80
N THR A 497 -40.66 19.79 30.83
CA THR A 497 -39.71 20.75 31.43
C THR A 497 -38.97 21.61 30.41
N GLY A 498 -38.89 21.15 29.15
CA GLY A 498 -38.05 21.71 28.10
C GLY A 498 -36.56 21.39 28.26
N GLU A 499 -36.19 20.51 29.21
CA GLU A 499 -34.81 20.13 29.46
C GLU A 499 -34.27 19.27 28.32
N THR A 500 -33.13 19.66 27.74
CA THR A 500 -32.43 18.82 26.77
C THR A 500 -31.76 17.66 27.48
N LEU A 501 -32.18 16.45 27.14
CA LEU A 501 -31.67 15.21 27.70
C LEU A 501 -30.52 14.64 26.85
N PHE A 502 -30.53 14.86 25.54
CA PHE A 502 -29.51 14.33 24.64
C PHE A 502 -29.35 15.22 23.43
N THR A 503 -28.12 15.38 22.95
CA THR A 503 -27.87 16.01 21.64
C THR A 503 -26.72 15.33 20.93
N ASP A 504 -26.93 14.98 19.68
CA ASP A 504 -25.93 14.33 18.84
C ASP A 504 -25.93 14.97 17.46
N THR A 505 -24.76 15.17 16.85
CA THR A 505 -24.63 15.81 15.54
C THR A 505 -23.66 15.00 14.68
N ARG A 506 -24.18 14.36 13.63
CA ARG A 506 -23.40 13.45 12.77
C ARG A 506 -23.75 13.57 11.31
N ALA A 507 -22.81 13.21 10.44
CA ALA A 507 -23.05 13.10 9.01
C ALA A 507 -23.89 11.86 8.69
N LEU A 508 -24.88 11.98 7.80
CA LEU A 508 -25.60 10.84 7.27
C LEU A 508 -24.68 9.96 6.43
N VAL A 509 -24.76 8.66 6.63
CA VAL A 509 -24.12 7.66 5.77
C VAL A 509 -25.18 6.89 5.00
N ALA A 510 -24.85 6.47 3.78
CA ALA A 510 -25.75 5.61 3.01
C ALA A 510 -26.01 4.32 3.80
N ALA A 511 -27.28 3.93 3.99
CA ALA A 511 -27.59 2.62 4.54
C ALA A 511 -27.40 1.59 3.44
N THR A 512 -26.69 0.53 3.78
CA THR A 512 -26.68 -0.71 3.00
C THR A 512 -28.10 -1.31 2.97
N PRO A 513 -28.58 -1.81 1.81
CA PRO A 513 -29.88 -2.50 1.71
C PRO A 513 -30.01 -3.78 2.56
#